data_AF-A0A1E4TMN1-F1
#
_entry.id   AF-A0A1E4TMN1-F1
#
_cell.length_a   1.000
_cell.length_b   1.000
_cell.length_c   1.000
_cell.angle_alpha   90.00
_cell.angle_beta   90.00
_cell.angle_gamma   90.00
#
_symmetry.space_group_name_H-M   'P 1'
#
loop_
_entity.id
_entity.type
_entity.pdbx_description
1 polymer ?
#
loop_
_entity_poly.entity_id
_entity_poly.type
_entity_poly.pdbx_seq_one_letter_code
_entity_poly.pdbx_strand_id
1 'polypeptide(L)'
;SAPAASSSGVPSSGRSSAPVFSSSGVASSGRSSSPVASSSGVPSLGRSSAPVFSSSGVASSVRSSAPVFSSSGVPSSAYSAPAASSSGVPSSARSSAPVFSSSGVASSAYSAPAASSSGVPSSGRSSAPVFSSS
;
A
#
# COMPACT_ATOMS: atom_id res chain seq x y z
N SER A 1 -17.73 -14.90 -7.12
CA SER A 1 -17.86 -15.05 -5.65
C SER A 1 -16.84 -14.16 -4.96
N ALA A 2 -17.24 -13.50 -3.87
CA ALA A 2 -16.38 -12.65 -3.04
C ALA A 2 -16.11 -13.42 -1.73
N PRO A 3 -15.01 -14.17 -1.62
CA PRO A 3 -14.73 -14.90 -0.40
C PRO A 3 -14.37 -13.91 0.71
N ALA A 4 -14.96 -14.10 1.89
CA ALA A 4 -14.58 -13.41 3.10
C ALA A 4 -13.86 -14.41 4.02
N ALA A 5 -12.69 -14.04 4.53
CA ALA A 5 -11.93 -14.88 5.45
C ALA A 5 -11.46 -14.06 6.66
N SER A 6 -11.71 -14.61 7.84
CA SER A 6 -11.22 -14.09 9.11
C SER A 6 -10.38 -15.18 9.78
N SER A 7 -9.12 -14.89 10.10
CA SER A 7 -8.21 -15.87 10.71
C SER A 7 -7.10 -15.20 11.50
N SER A 8 -6.66 -15.82 12.59
CA SER A 8 -5.41 -15.44 13.25
C SER A 8 -4.17 -15.82 12.43
N GLY A 9 -4.32 -16.63 11.37
CA GLY A 9 -3.25 -17.15 10.52
C GLY A 9 -3.14 -16.47 9.14
N VAL A 10 -2.89 -17.28 8.11
CA VAL A 10 -2.62 -16.89 6.73
C VAL A 10 -3.86 -17.03 5.83
N PRO A 11 -4.83 -16.08 5.79
CA PRO A 11 -5.84 -16.14 4.76
C PRO A 11 -5.21 -15.84 3.39
N SER A 12 -5.48 -16.71 2.41
CA SER A 12 -5.01 -16.57 1.04
C SER A 12 -6.15 -16.77 0.05
N SER A 13 -6.16 -16.01 -1.06
CA SER A 13 -7.04 -16.30 -2.19
C SER A 13 -6.33 -16.17 -3.53
N GLY A 14 -6.65 -17.07 -4.45
CA GLY A 14 -6.08 -17.14 -5.79
C GLY A 14 -6.68 -16.10 -6.75
N ARG A 15 -7.83 -16.43 -7.34
CA ARG A 15 -8.61 -15.55 -8.23
C ARG A 15 -9.96 -15.24 -7.60
N SER A 16 -10.24 -13.97 -7.35
CA SER A 16 -11.52 -13.52 -6.80
C SER A 16 -11.80 -12.11 -7.26
N SER A 17 -13.06 -11.71 -7.37
CA SER A 17 -13.38 -10.34 -7.83
C SER A 17 -13.08 -9.30 -6.73
N ALA A 18 -13.55 -9.57 -5.51
CA ALA A 18 -13.43 -8.66 -4.37
C ALA A 18 -13.39 -9.45 -3.04
N PRO A 19 -12.32 -10.20 -2.76
CA PRO A 19 -12.19 -10.90 -1.49
C PRO A 19 -11.95 -9.91 -0.34
N VAL A 20 -12.44 -10.27 0.85
CA VAL A 20 -12.26 -9.48 2.07
C VAL A 20 -11.51 -10.31 3.10
N PHE A 21 -10.41 -9.78 3.62
CA PHE A 21 -9.60 -10.45 4.64
C PHE A 21 -9.56 -9.65 5.92
N SER A 22 -9.70 -10.36 7.05
CA SER A 22 -9.34 -9.87 8.37
C SER A 22 -8.35 -10.85 9.00
N SER A 23 -7.14 -10.41 9.34
CA SER A 23 -6.17 -11.29 9.99
C SER A 23 -5.23 -10.57 10.94
N SER A 24 -4.99 -11.16 12.11
CA SER A 24 -3.95 -10.69 13.04
C SER A 24 -2.54 -10.99 12.54
N GLY A 25 -2.39 -11.88 11.56
CA GLY A 25 -1.12 -12.32 10.99
C GLY A 25 -0.89 -11.76 9.58
N VAL A 26 -0.81 -12.64 8.59
CA VAL A 26 -0.37 -12.29 7.24
C VAL A 26 -1.44 -12.64 6.22
N ALA A 27 -1.93 -11.68 5.45
CA ALA A 27 -2.97 -11.91 4.44
C ALA A 27 -2.36 -11.83 3.04
N SER A 28 -2.72 -12.75 2.14
CA SER A 28 -2.20 -12.75 0.77
C SER A 28 -3.30 -12.89 -0.28
N SER A 29 -3.14 -12.25 -1.44
CA SER A 29 -3.95 -12.57 -2.62
C SER A 29 -3.18 -12.45 -3.92
N GLY A 30 -3.45 -13.39 -4.82
CA GLY A 30 -2.78 -13.49 -6.11
C GLY A 30 -3.34 -12.52 -7.17
N ARG A 31 -4.62 -12.69 -7.54
CA ARG A 31 -5.29 -11.91 -8.59
C ARG A 31 -6.69 -11.52 -8.14
N SER A 32 -6.91 -10.23 -7.98
CA SER A 32 -8.22 -9.70 -7.64
C SER A 32 -8.52 -8.40 -8.40
N SER A 33 -9.78 -7.99 -8.47
CA SER A 33 -10.11 -6.66 -9.01
C SER A 33 -9.96 -5.61 -7.92
N SER A 34 -10.68 -5.78 -6.80
CA SER A 34 -10.65 -4.85 -5.66
C SER A 34 -10.71 -5.63 -4.33
N PRO A 35 -9.59 -6.24 -3.91
CA PRO A 35 -9.51 -6.90 -2.62
C PRO A 35 -9.43 -5.87 -1.48
N VAL A 36 -10.01 -6.21 -0.33
CA VAL A 36 -9.90 -5.43 0.91
C VAL A 36 -9.20 -6.29 1.97
N ALA A 37 -8.13 -5.77 2.57
CA ALA A 37 -7.40 -6.47 3.63
C ALA A 37 -7.26 -5.58 4.86
N SER A 38 -7.73 -6.08 6.00
CA SER A 38 -7.47 -5.51 7.32
C SER A 38 -6.55 -6.45 8.11
N SER A 39 -5.40 -5.97 8.56
CA SER A 39 -4.47 -6.84 9.27
C SER A 39 -3.57 -6.13 10.27
N SER A 40 -3.40 -6.72 11.46
CA SER A 40 -2.40 -6.25 12.42
C SER A 40 -0.96 -6.61 12.02
N GLY A 41 -0.76 -7.53 11.06
CA GLY A 41 0.55 -7.97 10.60
C GLY A 41 0.90 -7.47 9.20
N VAL A 42 1.19 -8.37 8.25
CA VAL A 42 1.70 -7.99 6.92
C VAL A 42 0.80 -8.45 5.77
N PRO A 43 -0.15 -7.61 5.31
CA PRO A 43 -0.95 -7.93 4.15
C PRO A 43 -0.17 -7.66 2.84
N SER A 44 -0.23 -8.61 1.91
CA SER A 44 0.44 -8.53 0.60
C SER A 44 -0.53 -8.90 -0.53
N LEU A 45 -0.81 -7.95 -1.43
CA LEU A 45 -1.70 -8.19 -2.57
C LEU A 45 -0.93 -8.02 -3.87
N GLY A 46 -1.00 -9.06 -4.72
CA GLY A 46 -0.29 -9.13 -5.98
C GLY A 46 -0.91 -8.27 -7.08
N ARG A 47 -1.54 -8.92 -8.07
CA ARG A 47 -2.14 -8.24 -9.22
C ARG A 47 -3.56 -7.81 -8.89
N SER A 48 -3.76 -6.52 -8.65
CA SER A 48 -5.07 -5.94 -8.38
C SER A 48 -5.33 -4.65 -9.16
N SER A 49 -6.58 -4.27 -9.36
CA SER A 49 -6.88 -2.95 -9.95
C SER A 49 -6.75 -1.88 -8.86
N ALA A 50 -7.54 -2.03 -7.79
CA ALA A 50 -7.62 -1.06 -6.69
C ALA A 50 -7.77 -1.79 -5.34
N PRO A 51 -6.67 -2.35 -4.80
CA PRO A 51 -6.71 -2.95 -3.48
C PRO A 51 -6.75 -1.89 -2.38
N VAL A 52 -7.43 -2.19 -1.28
CA VAL A 52 -7.48 -1.35 -0.08
C VAL A 52 -6.89 -2.11 1.11
N PHE A 53 -5.95 -1.46 1.79
CA PHE A 53 -5.26 -2.00 2.96
C PHE A 53 -5.51 -1.14 4.19
N SER A 54 -5.87 -1.79 5.29
CA SER A 54 -5.81 -1.22 6.64
C SER A 54 -4.88 -2.08 7.48
N SER A 55 -3.74 -1.53 7.94
CA SER A 55 -2.79 -2.35 8.69
C SER A 55 -1.96 -1.61 9.72
N SER A 56 -1.83 -2.19 10.90
CA SER A 56 -0.89 -1.68 11.92
C SER A 56 0.58 -2.02 11.60
N GLY A 57 0.84 -2.94 10.66
CA GLY A 57 2.17 -3.42 10.29
C GLY A 57 2.62 -2.96 8.91
N VAL A 58 3.21 -3.88 8.13
CA VAL A 58 3.79 -3.60 6.80
C VAL A 58 2.83 -4.07 5.73
N ALA A 59 2.28 -3.15 4.96
CA ALA A 59 1.40 -3.47 3.83
C ALA A 59 2.15 -3.36 2.50
N SER A 60 1.98 -4.31 1.59
CA SER A 60 2.68 -4.31 0.31
C SER A 60 1.79 -4.61 -0.90
N SER A 61 2.03 -3.93 -2.01
CA SER A 61 1.45 -4.26 -3.31
C SER A 61 2.42 -4.10 -4.47
N VAL A 62 2.41 -5.03 -5.43
CA VAL A 62 3.48 -5.11 -6.45
C VAL A 62 3.00 -4.81 -7.87
N ARG A 63 1.75 -5.13 -8.23
CA ARG A 63 1.21 -4.93 -9.58
C ARG A 63 -0.22 -4.43 -9.48
N SER A 64 -0.39 -3.32 -8.79
CA SER A 64 -1.68 -2.68 -8.63
C SER A 64 -1.77 -1.40 -9.43
N SER A 65 -2.95 -1.07 -9.95
CA SER A 65 -3.09 0.21 -10.67
C SER A 65 -3.08 1.38 -9.68
N ALA A 66 -3.94 1.30 -8.66
CA ALA A 66 -4.11 2.34 -7.64
C ALA A 66 -4.37 1.73 -6.25
N PRO A 67 -3.33 1.20 -5.58
CA PRO A 67 -3.47 0.69 -4.23
C PRO A 67 -3.65 1.82 -3.21
N VAL A 68 -4.55 1.62 -2.26
CA VAL A 68 -4.79 2.55 -1.15
C VAL A 68 -4.33 1.90 0.15
N PHE A 69 -3.47 2.61 0.88
CA PHE A 69 -2.94 2.17 2.16
C PHE A 69 -3.34 3.14 3.28
N SER A 70 -3.95 2.60 4.33
CA SER A 70 -4.04 3.23 5.63
C SER A 70 -3.25 2.36 6.60
N SER A 71 -2.13 2.86 7.10
CA SER A 71 -1.26 2.04 7.95
C SER A 71 -0.65 2.82 9.10
N SER A 72 -0.34 2.15 10.20
CA SER A 72 0.53 2.73 11.23
C SER A 72 2.01 2.41 10.97
N GLY A 73 2.31 1.49 10.05
CA GLY A 73 3.65 1.00 9.75
C GLY A 73 4.18 1.48 8.40
N VAL A 74 4.72 0.56 7.60
CA VAL A 74 5.51 0.89 6.42
C VAL A 74 4.80 0.38 5.17
N PRO A 75 3.94 1.18 4.51
CA PRO A 75 3.34 0.75 3.26
C PRO A 75 4.36 0.84 2.12
N SER A 76 4.41 -0.19 1.28
CA SER A 76 5.28 -0.26 0.12
C SER A 76 4.51 -0.63 -1.15
N SER A 77 4.77 0.08 -2.24
CA SER A 77 4.17 -0.27 -3.53
C SER A 77 5.17 -0.23 -4.67
N ALA A 78 5.09 -1.19 -5.59
CA ALA A 78 5.85 -1.19 -6.83
C ALA A 78 4.93 -1.06 -8.05
N TYR A 79 5.39 -0.40 -9.12
CA TYR A 79 4.70 -0.35 -10.42
C TYR A 79 3.24 0.12 -10.35
N SER A 80 2.95 1.13 -9.52
CA SER A 80 1.57 1.55 -9.20
C SER A 80 1.44 3.08 -9.10
N ALA A 81 0.25 3.61 -8.85
CA ALA A 81 0.05 4.97 -8.34
C ALA A 81 -0.56 4.89 -6.93
N PRO A 82 0.25 4.58 -5.89
CA PRO A 82 -0.27 4.37 -4.55
C PRO A 82 -0.76 5.68 -3.92
N ALA A 83 -1.84 5.60 -3.17
CA ALA A 83 -2.19 6.58 -2.16
C ALA A 83 -1.93 5.96 -0.78
N ALA A 84 -1.02 6.53 0.01
CA ALA A 84 -0.71 6.00 1.34
C ALA A 84 -0.80 7.08 2.41
N SER A 85 -1.53 6.77 3.48
CA SER A 85 -1.52 7.49 4.74
C SER A 85 -0.85 6.63 5.79
N SER A 86 0.28 7.08 6.36
CA SER A 86 0.95 6.32 7.41
C SER A 86 1.68 7.13 8.46
N SER A 87 1.71 6.66 9.72
CA SER A 87 2.66 7.19 10.72
C SER A 87 4.10 6.76 10.49
N GLY A 88 4.33 5.69 9.72
CA GLY A 88 5.67 5.20 9.34
C GLY A 88 6.14 5.72 7.98
N VAL A 89 7.07 5.02 7.33
CA VAL A 89 7.76 5.50 6.12
C VAL A 89 7.09 4.92 4.86
N PRO A 90 6.18 5.62 4.17
CA PRO A 90 5.66 5.13 2.91
C PRO A 90 6.75 5.13 1.84
N SER A 91 6.84 4.04 1.08
CA SER A 91 7.81 3.90 -0.01
C SER A 91 7.17 3.44 -1.31
N SER A 92 7.64 3.97 -2.43
CA SER A 92 7.26 3.42 -3.73
C SER A 92 8.38 3.40 -4.77
N ALA A 93 8.36 2.33 -5.58
CA ALA A 93 9.33 2.10 -6.65
C ALA A 93 8.63 2.03 -8.01
N ARG A 94 9.16 2.77 -9.00
CA ARG A 94 8.69 2.76 -10.40
C ARG A 94 7.19 3.09 -10.52
N SER A 95 6.75 4.05 -9.73
CA SER A 95 5.35 4.49 -9.66
C SER A 95 5.17 5.80 -10.40
N SER A 96 4.06 5.98 -11.12
CA SER A 96 3.88 7.14 -12.01
C SER A 96 3.59 8.44 -11.24
N ALA A 97 2.77 8.37 -10.19
CA ALA A 97 2.36 9.52 -9.38
C ALA A 97 1.91 9.05 -7.98
N PRO A 98 2.84 8.68 -7.08
CA PRO A 98 2.48 8.30 -5.72
C PRO A 98 2.04 9.53 -4.90
N VAL A 99 1.01 9.34 -4.07
CA VAL A 99 0.53 10.34 -3.10
C VAL A 99 0.76 9.82 -1.69
N PHE A 100 1.51 10.56 -0.89
CA PHE A 100 1.85 10.18 0.47
C PHE A 100 1.44 11.26 1.48
N SER A 101 0.84 10.81 2.57
CA SER A 101 0.65 11.59 3.79
C SER A 101 1.28 10.82 4.93
N SER A 102 2.34 11.34 5.56
CA SER A 102 2.99 10.61 6.63
C SER A 102 3.57 11.49 7.72
N SER A 103 3.57 10.99 8.96
CA SER A 103 4.29 11.64 10.07
C SER A 103 5.80 11.37 10.05
N GLY A 104 6.26 10.42 9.21
CA GLY A 104 7.66 10.06 9.02
C GLY A 104 8.12 10.29 7.58
N VAL A 105 9.34 9.87 7.26
CA VAL A 105 9.95 10.07 5.92
C VAL A 105 9.10 9.44 4.81
N ALA A 106 8.86 10.16 3.72
CA ALA A 106 8.26 9.61 2.50
C ALA A 106 9.35 9.39 1.43
N SER A 107 9.41 8.22 0.81
CA SER A 107 10.43 7.90 -0.19
C SER A 107 9.83 7.45 -1.54
N SER A 108 10.31 8.01 -2.65
CA SER A 108 9.94 7.55 -3.99
C SER A 108 11.14 7.50 -4.94
N ALA A 109 11.38 6.35 -5.57
CA ALA A 109 12.55 6.18 -6.41
C ALA A 109 12.39 6.73 -7.84
N TYR A 110 11.15 6.87 -8.32
CA TYR A 110 10.85 7.23 -9.71
C TYR A 110 9.55 8.07 -9.81
N SER A 111 9.55 9.08 -10.68
CA SER A 111 8.42 9.97 -11.05
C SER A 111 8.10 11.07 -10.05
N ALA A 112 7.02 11.84 -10.28
CA ALA A 112 6.60 13.04 -9.55
C ALA A 112 5.70 12.70 -8.34
N PRO A 113 6.25 12.42 -7.13
CA PRO A 113 5.44 12.22 -5.95
C PRO A 113 4.79 13.52 -5.50
N ALA A 114 3.59 13.41 -4.93
CA ALA A 114 3.06 14.40 -4.01
C ALA A 114 3.19 13.84 -2.59
N ALA A 115 4.03 14.41 -1.74
CA ALA A 115 4.17 13.95 -0.36
C ALA A 115 3.99 15.10 0.64
N SER A 116 3.14 14.88 1.64
CA SER A 116 3.02 15.71 2.83
C SER A 116 3.59 14.95 4.01
N SER A 117 4.63 15.49 4.65
CA SER A 117 5.23 14.84 5.80
C SER A 117 5.88 15.76 6.81
N SER A 118 5.74 15.44 8.10
CA SER A 118 6.53 16.08 9.18
C SER A 118 7.99 15.63 9.22
N GLY A 119 8.35 14.59 8.47
CA GLY A 119 9.73 14.16 8.24
C GLY A 119 10.28 14.67 6.90
N VAL A 120 11.57 14.39 6.64
CA VAL A 120 12.23 14.80 5.39
C VAL A 120 11.74 13.92 4.23
N PRO A 121 11.09 14.46 3.19
CA PRO A 121 10.77 13.69 2.00
C PRO A 121 12.03 13.43 1.16
N SER A 122 12.15 12.23 0.62
CA SER A 122 13.26 11.84 -0.26
C SER A 122 12.73 11.35 -1.59
N SER A 123 13.35 11.79 -2.69
CA SER A 123 13.07 11.24 -4.01
C SER A 123 14.32 11.02 -4.82
N GLY A 124 14.31 9.91 -5.58
CA GLY A 124 15.36 9.55 -6.52
C GLY A 124 15.20 10.27 -7.85
N ARG A 125 15.04 9.51 -8.93
CA ARG A 125 14.85 10.05 -10.30
C ARG A 125 13.41 10.55 -10.47
N SER A 126 13.12 11.73 -9.94
CA SER A 126 11.84 12.42 -10.07
C SER A 126 11.90 13.52 -11.12
N SER A 127 10.85 13.63 -11.95
CA SER A 127 10.74 14.70 -12.95
C SER A 127 10.16 16.00 -12.39
N ALA A 128 9.41 15.95 -11.28
CA ALA A 128 8.78 17.12 -10.63
C ALA A 128 8.14 16.74 -9.27
N PRO A 129 8.90 16.54 -8.19
CA PRO A 129 8.32 16.21 -6.90
C PRO A 129 7.64 17.43 -6.26
N VAL A 130 6.49 17.23 -5.62
CA VAL A 130 5.83 18.23 -4.77
C VAL A 130 5.89 17.75 -3.33
N PHE A 131 6.50 18.55 -2.47
CA PHE A 131 6.66 18.25 -1.06
C PHE A 131 6.09 19.36 -0.19
N SER A 132 5.34 18.95 0.83
CA SER A 132 4.89 19.82 1.92
C SER A 132 5.39 19.24 3.23
N SER A 133 5.96 20.08 4.10
CA SER A 133 6.34 19.71 5.45
C SER A 133 5.73 20.70 6.43
N SER A 134 5.28 20.18 7.57
CA SER A 134 4.65 20.93 8.66
C SER A 134 5.45 20.74 9.94
#